data_AF-A0A067SUV9-F1
#
_entry.id   AF-A0A067SUV9-F1
#
_cell.length_a   1.000
_cell.length_b   1.000
_cell.length_c   1.000
_cell.angle_alpha   90.00
_cell.angle_beta   90.00
_cell.angle_gamma   90.00
#
_symmetry.space_group_name_H-M   'P 1'
#
loop_
_entity.id
_entity.type
_entity.pdbx_description
1 polymer ?
#
loop_
_entity_poly.entity_id
_entity_poly.type
_entity_poly.pdbx_seq_one_letter_code
_entity_poly.pdbx_strand_id
1 'polypeptide(L)'
;MPFPTDSTWPAGLLTIFEICRREQPPLENRYYGPYNKLLSYCFNPNTFEYFITQHSLPNTSSSHDTLDSIVFVVVYDARRRPLLIADIQDDSWADRANLRLKADAHMRQYYDAMLADCPIPRLWGLSLLGTSLRVYCGDVHSGQLQPEFENRPSRNHTLPRGFLLGSWSMDILSQEGFTKMQAIVADILANVAALRRDELG
;
A
#
# COMPACT_ATOMS: atom_id res chain seq x y z
N MET A 1 -21.23 -9.85 -4.60
CA MET A 1 -21.47 -8.46 -5.04
C MET A 1 -20.12 -7.80 -5.25
N PRO A 2 -20.00 -6.82 -6.16
CA PRO A 2 -18.72 -6.15 -6.36
C PRO A 2 -18.43 -5.26 -5.15
N PHE A 3 -17.20 -5.30 -4.63
CA PHE A 3 -16.75 -4.49 -3.48
C PHE A 3 -17.20 -3.01 -3.47
N PRO A 4 -17.26 -2.30 -4.62
CA PRO A 4 -17.77 -0.93 -4.66
C PRO A 4 -19.23 -0.73 -4.20
N THR A 5 -20.04 -1.78 -4.12
CA THR A 5 -21.45 -1.69 -3.67
C THR A 5 -21.65 -2.06 -2.20
N ASP A 6 -20.62 -2.61 -1.54
CA ASP A 6 -20.72 -3.02 -0.14
C ASP A 6 -20.66 -1.79 0.78
N SER A 7 -21.19 -1.88 2.00
CA SER A 7 -21.21 -0.75 2.96
C SER A 7 -20.18 -0.86 4.08
N THR A 8 -19.64 -2.06 4.31
CA THR A 8 -18.68 -2.38 5.38
C THR A 8 -17.77 -3.53 4.98
N TRP A 9 -16.65 -3.71 5.67
CA TRP A 9 -15.83 -4.91 5.53
C TRP A 9 -16.63 -6.19 5.89
N PRO A 10 -16.43 -7.31 5.18
CA PRO A 10 -17.01 -8.58 5.57
C PRO A 10 -16.52 -9.00 6.95
N ALA A 11 -17.42 -9.51 7.82
CA ALA A 11 -17.07 -9.95 9.16
C ALA A 11 -15.93 -10.98 9.17
N GLY A 12 -15.91 -11.90 8.19
CA GLY A 12 -14.83 -12.88 8.05
C GLY A 12 -13.45 -12.26 7.79
N LEU A 13 -13.39 -11.12 7.09
CA LEU A 13 -12.13 -10.41 6.88
C LEU A 13 -11.62 -9.81 8.20
N LEU A 14 -12.51 -9.17 8.97
CA LEU A 14 -12.17 -8.61 10.28
C LEU A 14 -11.66 -9.70 11.23
N THR A 15 -12.31 -10.86 11.25
CA THR A 15 -11.90 -12.02 12.06
C THR A 15 -10.49 -12.49 11.70
N ILE A 16 -10.13 -12.53 10.41
CA ILE A 16 -8.78 -12.95 9.98
C ILE A 16 -7.72 -11.99 10.54
N PHE A 17 -7.93 -10.68 10.44
CA PHE A 17 -7.01 -9.69 10.99
C PHE A 17 -6.87 -9.80 12.51
N GLU A 18 -7.98 -10.03 13.21
CA GLU A 18 -7.97 -10.19 14.67
C GLU A 18 -7.22 -11.45 15.11
N ILE A 19 -7.35 -12.57 14.38
CA ILE A 19 -6.57 -13.80 14.63
C ILE A 19 -5.08 -13.52 14.46
N CYS A 20 -4.66 -12.96 13.32
CA CYS A 20 -3.25 -12.70 13.03
C CYS A 20 -2.63 -11.66 13.98
N ARG A 21 -3.41 -10.69 14.48
CA ARG A 21 -2.95 -9.71 15.48
C ARG A 21 -2.64 -10.36 16.83
N ARG A 22 -3.39 -11.39 17.22
CA ARG A 22 -3.22 -12.11 18.51
C ARG A 22 -2.05 -13.09 18.51
N GLU A 23 -1.62 -13.55 17.33
CA GLU A 23 -0.43 -14.38 17.20
C GLU A 23 0.82 -13.56 17.56
N GLN A 24 1.56 -14.00 18.59
CA GLN A 24 2.83 -13.39 18.99
C GLN A 24 3.96 -13.76 18.01
N PRO A 25 5.06 -12.96 17.94
CA PRO A 25 6.13 -13.13 16.95
C PRO A 25 6.74 -14.55 16.97
N PRO A 26 7.24 -15.05 15.81
CA PRO A 26 8.21 -14.31 15.00
C PRO A 26 7.88 -14.21 13.50
N LEU A 27 6.61 -14.26 13.10
CA LEU A 27 6.28 -14.16 11.67
C LEU A 27 6.32 -12.69 11.23
N GLU A 28 7.47 -12.25 10.71
CA GLU A 28 7.69 -10.97 10.01
C GLU A 28 6.64 -10.70 8.90
N ASN A 29 5.86 -11.72 8.54
CA ASN A 29 4.89 -11.70 7.47
C ASN A 29 3.41 -11.92 7.91
N ARG A 30 3.08 -11.79 9.21
CA ARG A 30 1.73 -12.11 9.73
C ARG A 30 0.57 -11.37 9.06
N TYR A 31 0.84 -10.18 8.51
CA TYR A 31 -0.18 -9.37 7.84
C TYR A 31 -0.31 -9.65 6.33
N TYR A 32 0.62 -10.36 5.70
CA TYR A 32 0.53 -10.62 4.24
C TYR A 32 -0.68 -11.47 3.86
N GLY A 33 -0.97 -12.53 4.61
CA GLY A 33 -2.16 -13.35 4.38
C GLY A 33 -3.47 -12.54 4.45
N PRO A 34 -3.72 -11.84 5.57
CA PRO A 34 -4.86 -10.94 5.71
C PRO A 34 -4.96 -9.89 4.60
N TYR A 35 -3.87 -9.20 4.26
CA TYR A 35 -3.89 -8.18 3.20
C TYR A 35 -4.06 -8.77 1.80
N ASN A 36 -3.46 -9.91 1.50
CA ASN A 36 -3.70 -10.59 0.23
C ASN A 36 -5.18 -10.94 0.08
N LYS A 37 -5.84 -11.39 1.16
CA LYS A 37 -7.29 -11.63 1.18
C LYS A 37 -8.09 -10.36 1.00
N LEU A 38 -7.73 -9.27 1.69
CA LEU A 38 -8.37 -7.96 1.58
C LEU A 38 -8.31 -7.43 0.14
N LEU A 39 -7.11 -7.40 -0.45
CA LEU A 39 -6.91 -6.90 -1.81
C LEU A 39 -7.64 -7.79 -2.84
N SER A 40 -7.64 -9.11 -2.65
CA SER A 40 -8.37 -10.04 -3.53
C SER A 40 -9.87 -9.79 -3.48
N TYR A 41 -10.41 -9.44 -2.31
CA TYR A 41 -11.80 -9.07 -2.15
C TYR A 41 -12.12 -7.72 -2.83
N CYS A 42 -11.24 -6.73 -2.68
CA CYS A 42 -11.37 -5.42 -3.31
C CYS A 42 -11.39 -5.48 -4.86
N PHE A 43 -10.50 -6.26 -5.47
CA PHE A 43 -10.33 -6.31 -6.93
C PHE A 43 -11.14 -7.43 -7.62
N ASN A 44 -12.27 -7.80 -7.00
CA ASN A 44 -13.27 -8.78 -7.48
C ASN A 44 -12.69 -10.16 -7.86
N PRO A 45 -12.85 -11.19 -7.00
CA PRO A 45 -12.29 -12.52 -7.25
C PRO A 45 -12.89 -13.25 -8.46
N ASN A 46 -13.98 -12.73 -9.04
CA ASN A 46 -14.66 -13.35 -10.17
C ASN A 46 -14.15 -12.86 -11.53
N THR A 47 -13.09 -12.05 -11.56
CA THR A 47 -12.49 -11.55 -12.80
C THR A 47 -11.02 -11.94 -12.89
N PHE A 48 -10.55 -12.22 -14.10
CA PHE A 48 -9.12 -12.45 -14.38
C PHE A 48 -8.42 -11.18 -14.88
N GLU A 49 -9.03 -10.02 -14.61
CA GLU A 49 -8.55 -8.73 -15.09
C GLU A 49 -7.44 -8.15 -14.20
N TYR A 50 -7.34 -8.65 -12.99
CA TYR A 50 -6.40 -8.21 -11.97
C TYR A 50 -5.74 -9.41 -11.32
N PHE A 51 -4.48 -9.25 -10.96
CA PHE A 51 -3.79 -10.21 -10.10
C PHE A 51 -2.91 -9.49 -9.10
N ILE A 52 -2.68 -10.17 -7.99
CA ILE A 52 -1.92 -9.67 -6.84
C ILE A 52 -0.65 -10.49 -6.74
N THR A 53 0.49 -9.82 -6.64
CA THR A 53 1.79 -10.51 -6.48
C THR A 53 2.67 -9.78 -5.49
N GLN A 54 3.54 -10.54 -4.84
CA GLN A 54 4.62 -10.00 -4.04
C GLN A 54 5.78 -9.59 -4.93
N HIS A 55 6.42 -8.49 -4.59
CA HIS A 55 7.64 -7.98 -5.21
C HIS A 55 8.70 -7.81 -4.15
N SER A 56 9.96 -8.03 -4.54
CA SER A 56 11.13 -7.65 -3.76
C SER A 56 11.92 -6.60 -4.54
N LEU A 57 12.30 -5.52 -3.86
CA LEU A 57 13.26 -4.56 -4.39
C LEU A 57 14.55 -4.63 -3.57
N PRO A 58 15.74 -4.53 -4.20
CA PRO A 58 16.97 -4.37 -3.45
C PRO A 58 16.88 -3.12 -2.57
N ASN A 59 17.17 -3.26 -1.28
CA ASN A 59 17.26 -2.11 -0.40
C ASN A 59 18.51 -1.30 -0.76
N THR A 60 18.32 -0.19 -1.46
CA THR A 60 19.43 0.69 -1.87
C THR A 60 19.98 1.55 -0.71
N SER A 61 19.33 1.51 0.46
CA SER A 61 19.73 2.28 1.65
C SER A 61 20.70 1.56 2.59
N SER A 62 20.95 0.26 2.41
CA SER A 62 21.91 -0.50 3.23
C SER A 62 23.29 -0.51 2.58
N SER A 63 24.24 0.22 3.17
CA SER A 63 25.66 0.24 2.77
C SER A 63 26.46 -0.99 3.24
N HIS A 64 25.78 -2.05 3.67
CA HIS A 64 26.39 -3.30 4.10
C HIS A 64 25.78 -4.47 3.34
N ASP A 65 26.65 -5.38 2.93
CA ASP A 65 26.55 -6.51 2.01
C ASP A 65 25.56 -7.62 2.43
N THR A 66 24.40 -7.24 2.96
CA THR A 66 23.27 -8.12 3.22
C THR A 66 22.15 -7.73 2.26
N LEU A 67 21.71 -8.69 1.46
CA LEU A 67 20.55 -8.63 0.56
C LEU A 67 19.25 -8.40 1.36
N ASP A 68 19.11 -7.24 2.01
CA ASP A 68 17.87 -6.84 2.64
C ASP A 68 16.93 -6.47 1.49
N SER A 69 15.98 -7.34 1.19
CA SER A 69 15.01 -7.13 0.12
C SER A 69 13.73 -6.61 0.75
N ILE A 70 13.25 -5.45 0.30
CA ILE A 70 12.00 -4.92 0.81
C ILE A 70 10.86 -5.61 0.04
N VAL A 71 10.01 -6.33 0.76
CA VAL A 71 8.87 -7.05 0.18
C VAL A 71 7.62 -6.17 0.26
N PHE A 72 6.86 -6.13 -0.82
CA PHE A 72 5.60 -5.40 -0.93
C PHE A 72 4.65 -6.12 -1.88
N VAL A 73 3.37 -5.75 -1.83
CA VAL A 73 2.33 -6.32 -2.68
C VAL A 73 1.94 -5.33 -3.75
N VAL A 74 1.71 -5.82 -4.97
CA VAL A 74 1.25 -5.00 -6.09
C VAL A 74 0.03 -5.61 -6.73
N VAL A 75 -0.95 -4.77 -7.05
CA VAL A 75 -2.08 -5.12 -7.90
C VAL A 75 -1.76 -4.70 -9.34
N TYR A 76 -1.82 -5.66 -10.24
CA TYR A 76 -1.59 -5.48 -11.67
C TYR A 76 -2.87 -5.64 -12.45
N ASP A 77 -2.94 -4.98 -13.61
CA ASP A 77 -3.90 -5.35 -14.66
C ASP A 77 -3.47 -6.62 -15.41
N ALA A 78 -4.33 -7.13 -16.30
CA ALA A 78 -4.07 -8.31 -17.13
C ALA A 78 -2.81 -8.20 -18.02
N ARG A 79 -2.26 -6.99 -18.23
CA ARG A 79 -1.02 -6.75 -18.98
C ARG A 79 0.20 -6.55 -18.09
N ARG A 80 0.10 -6.85 -16.79
CA ARG A 80 1.18 -6.68 -15.81
C ARG A 80 1.63 -5.23 -15.67
N ARG A 81 0.70 -4.27 -15.74
CA ARG A 81 0.96 -2.85 -15.45
C ARG A 81 0.45 -2.48 -14.04
N PRO A 82 1.23 -1.79 -13.19
CA PRO A 82 0.91 -1.59 -11.79
C PRO A 82 -0.23 -0.58 -11.61
N LEU A 83 -1.16 -0.89 -10.70
CA LEU A 83 -2.32 -0.04 -10.38
C LEU A 83 -2.37 0.38 -8.91
N LEU A 84 -1.86 -0.47 -8.01
CA LEU A 84 -1.82 -0.23 -6.57
C LEU A 84 -0.60 -0.90 -5.97
N ILE A 85 0.16 -0.17 -5.15
CA ILE A 85 1.25 -0.67 -4.33
C ILE A 85 0.77 -0.76 -2.87
N ALA A 86 1.16 -1.82 -2.16
CA ALA A 86 0.91 -1.99 -0.74
C ALA A 86 2.19 -2.44 -0.01
N ASP A 87 2.76 -1.55 0.80
CA ASP A 87 3.85 -1.85 1.74
C ASP A 87 3.24 -2.30 3.07
N ILE A 88 3.58 -3.51 3.51
CA ILE A 88 2.98 -4.14 4.69
C ILE A 88 4.08 -4.40 5.70
N GLN A 89 3.98 -3.72 6.84
CA GLN A 89 4.89 -3.83 7.97
C GLN A 89 4.12 -4.15 9.24
N ASP A 90 4.84 -4.48 10.31
CA ASP A 90 4.25 -4.78 11.61
C ASP A 90 3.69 -3.53 12.32
N ASP A 91 2.67 -3.68 13.18
CA ASP A 91 2.09 -2.59 13.96
C ASP A 91 3.12 -1.86 14.84
N SER A 92 4.15 -2.57 15.33
CA SER A 92 5.24 -1.98 16.13
C SER A 92 6.04 -0.89 15.39
N TRP A 93 5.92 -0.81 14.06
CA TRP A 93 6.54 0.26 13.28
C TRP A 93 5.87 1.61 13.52
N ALA A 94 4.56 1.62 13.81
CA ALA A 94 3.81 2.84 14.03
C ALA A 94 4.31 3.64 15.23
N ASP A 95 4.89 2.97 16.24
CA ASP A 95 5.37 3.61 17.48
C ASP A 95 6.76 4.25 17.35
N ARG A 96 7.53 3.89 16.32
CA ARG A 96 8.95 4.25 16.21
C ARG A 96 9.20 5.20 15.05
N ALA A 97 9.65 6.42 15.37
CA ALA A 97 9.92 7.47 14.37
C ALA A 97 10.86 7.01 13.23
N ASN A 98 11.89 6.23 13.55
CA ASN A 98 12.83 5.73 12.55
C ASN A 98 12.18 4.70 11.60
N LEU A 99 11.21 3.91 12.08
CA LEU A 99 10.49 2.93 11.28
C LEU A 99 9.41 3.61 10.42
N ARG A 100 8.73 4.64 10.94
CA ARG A 100 7.85 5.49 10.14
C ARG A 100 8.59 6.16 8.99
N LEU A 101 9.77 6.73 9.25
CA LEU A 101 10.62 7.29 8.19
C LEU A 101 11.07 6.21 7.19
N LYS A 102 11.43 5.00 7.66
CA LYS A 102 11.78 3.88 6.78
C LYS A 102 10.60 3.50 5.86
N ALA A 103 9.38 3.41 6.40
CA ALA A 103 8.18 3.11 5.62
C ALA A 103 7.82 4.20 4.58
N ASP A 104 8.01 5.48 4.92
CA ASP A 104 7.86 6.58 3.94
C ASP A 104 8.89 6.45 2.80
N ALA A 105 10.15 6.17 3.14
CA ALA A 105 11.21 5.98 2.16
C ALA A 105 10.96 4.76 1.24
N HIS A 106 10.50 3.64 1.79
CA HIS A 106 10.12 2.46 1.00
C HIS A 106 9.07 2.80 -0.05
N MET A 107 7.97 3.44 0.37
CA MET A 107 6.91 3.83 -0.56
C MET A 107 7.45 4.68 -1.72
N ARG A 108 8.27 5.68 -1.42
CA ARG A 108 8.84 6.56 -2.45
C ARG A 108 9.75 5.80 -3.41
N GLN A 109 10.56 4.87 -2.90
CA GLN A 109 11.38 4.00 -3.73
C GLN A 109 10.54 3.13 -4.69
N TYR A 110 9.36 2.68 -4.25
CA TYR A 110 8.44 1.94 -5.13
C TYR A 110 7.84 2.84 -6.22
N TYR A 111 7.51 4.09 -5.90
CA TYR A 111 7.05 5.05 -6.89
C TYR A 111 8.14 5.34 -7.94
N ASP A 112 9.39 5.55 -7.53
CA ASP A 112 10.52 5.74 -8.45
C ASP A 112 10.66 4.56 -9.42
N ALA A 113 10.38 3.34 -8.95
CA ALA A 113 10.49 2.13 -9.74
C ALA A 113 9.28 1.84 -10.65
N MET A 114 8.08 2.25 -10.28
CA MET A 114 6.83 1.76 -10.90
C MET A 114 5.91 2.84 -11.48
N LEU A 115 6.09 4.12 -11.15
CA LEU A 115 5.16 5.17 -11.54
C LEU A 115 5.05 5.32 -13.06
N ALA A 116 6.18 5.24 -13.77
CA ALA A 116 6.23 5.36 -15.22
C ALA A 116 5.52 4.21 -15.97
N ASP A 117 5.36 3.05 -15.31
CA ASP A 117 4.71 1.88 -15.89
C ASP A 117 3.20 1.85 -15.64
N CYS A 118 2.69 2.76 -14.79
CA CYS A 118 1.28 2.81 -14.46
C CYS A 118 0.45 3.26 -15.68
N PRO A 119 -0.59 2.51 -16.08
CA PRO A 119 -1.30 2.76 -17.33
C PRO A 119 -2.43 3.78 -17.21
N ILE A 120 -2.72 4.22 -15.98
CA ILE A 120 -3.79 5.17 -15.65
C ILE A 120 -3.15 6.43 -15.06
N PRO A 121 -3.86 7.58 -15.02
CA PRO A 121 -3.24 8.83 -14.59
C PRO A 121 -2.66 8.82 -13.16
N ARG A 122 -3.07 7.88 -12.31
CA ARG A 122 -2.67 7.81 -10.90
C ARG A 122 -2.27 6.40 -10.48
N LEU A 123 -1.08 6.28 -9.88
CA LEU A 123 -0.65 5.08 -9.17
C LEU A 123 -0.95 5.26 -7.67
N TRP A 124 -1.82 4.39 -7.14
CA TRP A 124 -2.16 4.40 -5.72
C TRP A 124 -1.16 3.61 -4.88
N GLY A 125 -0.96 4.05 -3.65
CA GLY A 125 -0.03 3.42 -2.71
C GLY A 125 -0.62 3.34 -1.31
N LEU A 126 -0.45 2.20 -0.64
CA LEU A 126 -0.88 1.96 0.72
C LEU A 126 0.35 1.60 1.56
N SER A 127 0.71 2.44 2.51
CA SER A 127 1.68 2.05 3.54
C SER A 127 0.91 1.63 4.78
N LEU A 128 1.11 0.38 5.20
CA LEU A 128 0.34 -0.30 6.22
C LEU A 128 1.29 -0.73 7.34
N LEU A 129 1.14 -0.14 8.53
CA LEU A 129 1.85 -0.52 9.74
C LEU A 129 0.85 -1.28 10.63
N GLY A 130 0.85 -2.60 10.54
CA GLY A 130 -0.25 -3.41 11.06
C GLY A 130 -1.54 -3.04 10.33
N THR A 131 -2.50 -2.41 11.00
CA THR A 131 -3.74 -1.87 10.38
C THR A 131 -3.75 -0.36 10.21
N SER A 132 -2.72 0.35 10.71
CA SER A 132 -2.56 1.78 10.54
C SER A 132 -2.13 2.08 9.10
N LEU A 133 -2.91 2.92 8.41
CA LEU A 133 -2.81 3.22 7.00
C LEU A 133 -2.33 4.66 6.78
N ARG A 134 -1.40 4.80 5.83
CA ARG A 134 -1.12 6.04 5.12
C ARG A 134 -1.31 5.82 3.62
N VAL A 135 -2.10 6.67 2.99
CA VAL A 135 -2.37 6.60 1.55
C VAL A 135 -1.42 7.51 0.79
N TYR A 136 -0.87 6.99 -0.29
CA TYR A 136 -0.06 7.71 -1.26
C TYR A 136 -0.77 7.76 -2.61
N CYS A 137 -0.49 8.80 -3.38
CA CYS A 137 -1.00 9.02 -4.72
C CYS A 137 0.09 9.64 -5.58
N GLY A 138 0.58 8.90 -6.56
CA GLY A 138 1.54 9.38 -7.56
C GLY A 138 0.81 9.74 -8.83
N ASP A 139 1.00 10.97 -9.31
CA ASP A 139 0.51 11.45 -10.60
C ASP A 139 1.50 11.05 -11.70
N VAL A 140 1.04 10.28 -12.68
CA VAL A 140 1.91 9.69 -13.72
C VAL A 140 2.47 10.76 -14.65
N HIS A 141 1.73 11.84 -14.91
CA HIS A 141 2.14 12.85 -15.87
C HIS A 141 3.21 13.80 -15.30
N SER A 142 2.98 14.31 -14.09
CA SER A 142 3.86 15.28 -13.42
C SER A 142 4.96 14.62 -12.59
N GLY A 143 4.82 13.33 -12.26
CA GLY A 143 5.68 12.65 -11.31
C GLY A 143 5.48 13.09 -9.85
N GLN A 144 4.48 13.94 -9.57
CA GLN A 144 4.22 14.41 -8.21
C GLN A 144 3.67 13.28 -7.35
N LEU A 145 4.20 13.18 -6.12
CA LEU A 145 3.78 12.19 -5.14
C LEU A 145 3.22 12.88 -3.89
N GLN A 146 1.99 12.54 -3.56
CA GLN A 146 1.34 12.92 -2.32
C GLN A 146 1.31 11.74 -1.34
N PRO A 147 1.47 11.98 -0.03
CA PRO A 147 1.87 13.24 0.59
C PRO A 147 3.31 13.67 0.22
N GLU A 148 3.58 14.97 0.29
CA GLU A 148 4.93 15.52 0.08
C GLU A 148 5.96 14.93 1.05
N PHE A 149 7.23 14.92 0.62
CA PHE A 149 8.33 14.39 1.43
C PHE A 149 8.64 15.31 2.61
N GLU A 150 8.59 14.76 3.82
CA GLU A 150 9.02 15.47 5.01
C GLU A 150 10.51 15.19 5.28
N ASN A 151 11.32 16.24 5.17
CA ASN A 151 12.75 16.13 5.42
C ASN A 151 13.03 15.86 6.90
N ARG A 152 14.08 15.08 7.17
CA ARG A 152 14.62 14.93 8.53
C ARG A 152 14.97 16.31 9.10
N PRO A 153 14.50 16.68 10.30
CA PRO A 153 14.70 18.03 10.84
C PRO A 153 16.18 18.39 11.04
N SER A 154 17.02 17.41 11.40
CA SER A 154 18.45 17.60 11.54
C SER A 154 19.20 16.30 11.22
N ARG A 155 20.27 16.40 10.43
CA ARG A 155 21.18 15.28 10.15
C ARG A 155 22.12 14.98 11.33
N ASN A 156 22.41 15.98 12.16
CA ASN A 156 23.37 15.89 13.26
C ASN A 156 22.74 15.43 14.58
N HIS A 157 21.43 15.19 14.61
CA HIS A 157 20.69 14.82 15.80
C HIS A 157 19.92 13.53 15.58
N THR A 158 19.58 12.85 16.69
CA THR A 158 18.66 11.72 16.65
C THR A 158 17.28 12.19 16.18
N LEU A 159 16.53 11.28 15.57
CA LEU A 159 15.22 11.61 15.03
C LEU A 159 14.25 11.90 16.19
N PRO A 160 13.52 13.04 16.19
CA PRO A 160 12.53 13.32 17.22
C PRO A 160 11.50 12.19 17.31
N ARG A 161 11.12 11.79 18.54
CA ARG A 161 10.15 10.69 18.74
C ARG A 161 8.81 10.92 18.03
N GLY A 162 8.41 12.18 17.91
CA GLY A 162 7.17 12.59 17.22
C GLY A 162 7.30 12.79 15.71
N PHE A 163 8.45 12.53 15.10
CA PHE A 163 8.61 12.72 13.65
C PHE A 163 7.68 11.76 12.88
N LEU A 164 6.93 12.30 11.90
CA LEU A 164 5.85 11.61 11.17
C LEU A 164 4.75 11.00 12.06
N LEU A 165 4.60 11.47 13.30
CA LEU A 165 3.51 11.03 14.16
C LEU A 165 2.18 11.53 13.58
N GLY A 166 1.17 10.65 13.54
CA GLY A 166 -0.13 10.95 12.93
C GLY A 166 -0.19 10.72 11.41
N SER A 167 0.94 10.43 10.74
CA SER A 167 0.94 10.17 9.29
C SER A 167 0.24 8.86 8.92
N TRP A 168 0.17 7.88 9.83
CA TRP A 168 -0.58 6.62 9.70
C TRP A 168 -1.79 6.61 10.65
N SER A 169 -2.58 7.68 10.67
CA SER A 169 -3.68 7.84 11.63
C SER A 169 -4.95 7.06 11.28
N MET A 170 -5.12 6.64 10.02
CA MET A 170 -6.33 5.95 9.58
C MET A 170 -6.21 4.45 9.87
N ASP A 171 -7.22 3.82 10.46
CA ASP A 171 -7.27 2.36 10.54
C ASP A 171 -7.96 1.82 9.27
N ILE A 172 -7.27 0.97 8.50
CA ILE A 172 -7.83 0.35 7.28
C ILE A 172 -9.11 -0.43 7.56
N LEU A 173 -9.25 -1.02 8.76
CA LEU A 173 -10.40 -1.84 9.14
C LEU A 173 -11.58 -1.02 9.68
N SER A 174 -11.38 0.28 9.90
CA SER A 174 -12.45 1.19 10.30
C SER A 174 -13.40 1.49 9.14
N GLN A 175 -14.54 2.12 9.44
CA GLN A 175 -15.45 2.60 8.40
C GLN A 175 -14.79 3.66 7.50
N GLU A 176 -13.96 4.54 8.07
CA GLU A 176 -13.21 5.52 7.30
C GLU A 176 -12.23 4.84 6.33
N GLY A 177 -11.49 3.84 6.83
CA GLY A 177 -10.59 3.03 6.02
C GLY A 177 -11.30 2.26 4.91
N PHE A 178 -12.47 1.69 5.20
CA PHE A 178 -13.33 1.05 4.21
C PHE A 178 -13.73 2.02 3.09
N THR A 179 -14.30 3.17 3.45
CA THR A 179 -14.72 4.19 2.48
C THR A 179 -13.54 4.69 1.66
N LYS A 180 -12.36 4.85 2.27
CA LYS A 180 -11.14 5.24 1.55
C LYS A 180 -10.72 4.19 0.53
N MET A 181 -10.74 2.90 0.89
CA MET A 181 -10.45 1.82 -0.05
C MET A 181 -11.47 1.72 -1.18
N GLN A 182 -12.76 1.91 -0.88
CA GLN A 182 -13.77 1.96 -1.93
C GLN A 182 -13.50 3.08 -2.93
N ALA A 183 -13.15 4.28 -2.46
CA ALA A 183 -12.83 5.39 -3.33
C ALA A 183 -11.61 5.09 -4.23
N ILE A 184 -10.56 4.48 -3.67
CA ILE A 184 -9.35 4.10 -4.41
C ILE A 184 -9.68 3.05 -5.48
N VAL A 185 -10.40 1.98 -5.12
CA VAL A 185 -10.73 0.91 -6.06
C VAL A 185 -11.69 1.43 -7.14
N ALA A 186 -12.69 2.22 -6.78
CA ALA A 186 -13.61 2.82 -7.75
C ALA A 186 -12.87 3.71 -8.76
N ASP A 187 -11.90 4.52 -8.29
CA ASP A 187 -11.06 5.34 -9.16
C ASP A 187 -10.23 4.48 -10.14
N ILE A 188 -9.57 3.43 -9.64
CA ILE A 188 -8.78 2.52 -10.49
C ILE A 188 -9.68 1.87 -11.55
N LEU A 189 -10.82 1.30 -11.14
CA LEU A 189 -11.74 0.62 -12.05
C LEU A 189 -12.29 1.58 -13.13
N ALA A 190 -12.63 2.81 -12.76
CA ALA A 190 -13.14 3.80 -13.70
C ALA A 190 -12.08 4.20 -14.76
N ASN A 191 -10.84 4.42 -14.33
CA ASN A 191 -9.75 4.79 -15.24
C ASN A 191 -9.33 3.61 -16.14
N VAL A 192 -9.28 2.38 -15.61
CA VAL A 192 -9.01 1.19 -16.43
C VAL A 192 -10.12 0.98 -17.48
N ALA A 193 -11.39 1.18 -17.11
CA ALA A 193 -12.50 1.10 -18.05
C ALA A 193 -12.47 2.19 -19.12
N ALA A 194 -11.97 3.40 -18.80
CA ALA A 194 -11.73 4.46 -19.78
C ALA A 194 -10.60 4.07 -20.75
N LEU A 195 -9.44 3.66 -20.21
CA LEU A 195 -8.29 3.22 -21.01
C LEU A 195 -8.65 2.12 -22.01
N ARG A 196 -9.44 1.12 -21.60
CA ARG A 196 -9.87 0.04 -22.51
C ARG A 196 -10.77 0.51 -23.64
N ARG A 197 -11.59 1.54 -23.40
CA ARG A 197 -12.42 2.12 -24.46
C ARG A 197 -11.55 2.84 -25.50
N ASP A 198 -10.53 3.54 -25.03
CA ASP A 198 -9.59 4.25 -25.91
C ASP A 198 -8.69 3.27 -26.70
N GLU A 199 -8.35 2.10 -26.13
CA GLU A 199 -7.57 1.06 -26.82
C GLU A 199 -8.38 0.26 -27.87
N LEU A 200 -9.71 0.31 -27.84
CA LEU A 200 -10.61 -0.44 -28.73
C LEU A 200 -11.26 0.43 -29.82
N GLY A 201 -11.16 1.76 -29.72
CA GLY A 201 -11.67 2.72 -30.70
C GLY A 201 -10.62 3.13 -31.71
#